data_AF-A0A0Q3TSZ9-F1
#
_entry.id   AF-A0A0Q3TSZ9-F1
#
_cell.length_a   1.000
_cell.length_b   1.000
_cell.length_c   1.000
_cell.angle_alpha   90.00
_cell.angle_beta   90.00
_cell.angle_gamma   90.00
#
_symmetry.space_group_name_H-M   'P 1'
#
loop_
_entity.id
_entity.type
_entity.pdbx_description
1 polymer ?
#
loop_
_entity_poly.entity_id
_entity_poly.type
_entity_poly.pdbx_seq_one_letter_code
_entity_poly.pdbx_strand_id
1 'polypeptide(L)'
;EYPYRPPLVFAFPAAPSAALVPDHPFVDHRTGRVHRTLPYLEGWSVPRSSLAGLVRSLVAALRMCHPLTTASFGFAAGDARTTRAGATPVEEERRRMHAVLVDELAARLGRDAAAFRGGVDEDIHAMSSMQAGLRTRGDAMGRAVRDLEEERTRLERAVTASLAHRGKLLAWLHKTSPAPDPGVALAPHAAAGRGDAPRWLESKAAELAADDAIDTLGRALENGELSFQEYIKRVKILAREQFFHCYAASKST
;
A
#
# COMPACT_ATOMS: atom_id res chain seq x y z
N GLU A 1 -33.56 -22.57 4.11
CA GLU A 1 -34.21 -23.27 5.23
C GLU A 1 -33.15 -24.07 6.00
N TYR A 2 -33.50 -24.78 7.08
CA TYR A 2 -32.54 -25.55 7.88
C TYR A 2 -31.78 -26.55 6.97
N PRO A 3 -30.45 -26.72 7.12
CA PRO A 3 -29.59 -26.21 8.20
C PRO A 3 -28.97 -24.83 7.93
N TYR A 4 -29.24 -24.20 6.78
CA TYR A 4 -28.67 -22.90 6.39
C TYR A 4 -29.31 -21.69 7.10
N ARG A 5 -30.37 -21.91 7.88
CA ARG A 5 -30.97 -20.90 8.75
C ARG A 5 -31.10 -21.47 10.17
N PRO A 6 -30.94 -20.64 11.22
CA PRO A 6 -31.07 -21.09 12.60
C PRO A 6 -32.49 -21.56 12.90
N PRO A 7 -32.66 -22.57 13.77
CA PRO A 7 -33.98 -23.04 14.21
C PRO A 7 -34.68 -21.97 15.07
N LEU A 8 -36.01 -22.05 15.12
CA LEU A 8 -36.82 -21.29 16.07
C LEU A 8 -36.85 -22.04 17.40
N VAL A 9 -36.57 -21.35 18.51
CA VAL A 9 -36.50 -21.95 19.84
C VAL A 9 -37.43 -21.21 20.79
N PHE A 10 -38.13 -21.99 21.61
CA PHE A 10 -39.02 -21.51 22.66
C PHE A 10 -38.62 -22.16 23.99
N ALA A 11 -38.63 -21.38 25.06
CA ALA A 11 -38.35 -21.78 26.43
C ALA A 11 -39.60 -21.57 27.27
N PHE A 12 -40.04 -22.64 27.95
CA PHE A 12 -41.21 -22.60 28.83
C PHE A 12 -40.81 -23.05 30.23
N PRO A 13 -41.37 -22.42 31.28
CA PRO A 13 -41.20 -22.89 32.65
C PRO A 13 -41.72 -24.32 32.80
N ALA A 14 -40.96 -25.19 33.47
CA ALA A 14 -41.38 -26.57 33.72
C ALA A 14 -42.50 -26.68 34.75
N ALA A 15 -42.62 -25.69 35.65
CA ALA A 15 -43.66 -25.62 36.65
C ALA A 15 -44.72 -24.57 36.26
N PRO A 16 -46.02 -24.86 36.39
CA PRO A 16 -47.09 -23.92 36.08
C PRO A 16 -47.11 -22.69 37.01
N SER A 17 -46.42 -22.76 38.16
CA SER A 17 -46.28 -21.66 39.12
C SER A 17 -45.12 -20.70 38.82
N ALA A 18 -44.25 -21.02 37.86
CA ALA A 18 -43.11 -20.19 37.49
C ALA A 18 -43.45 -19.33 36.27
N ALA A 19 -43.13 -18.04 36.35
CA ALA A 19 -43.30 -17.09 35.25
C ALA A 19 -41.94 -16.67 34.70
N LEU A 20 -41.90 -16.36 33.40
CA LEU A 20 -40.73 -15.77 32.76
C LEU A 20 -40.54 -14.32 33.24
N VAL A 21 -39.28 -13.92 33.48
CA VAL A 21 -38.92 -12.56 33.89
C VAL A 21 -39.32 -11.56 32.79
N PRO A 22 -40.06 -10.49 33.10
CA PRO A 22 -40.26 -9.37 32.17
C PRO A 22 -38.91 -8.78 31.77
N ASP A 23 -38.72 -8.48 30.49
CA ASP A 23 -37.48 -7.88 29.93
C ASP A 23 -36.21 -8.73 30.04
N HIS A 24 -36.32 -10.07 29.98
CA HIS A 24 -35.15 -10.94 29.91
C HIS A 24 -34.37 -10.75 28.59
N PRO A 25 -33.03 -10.58 28.61
CA PRO A 25 -32.24 -10.17 27.43
C PRO A 25 -32.29 -11.17 26.25
N PHE A 26 -32.61 -12.44 26.53
CA PHE A 26 -32.61 -13.51 25.53
C PHE A 26 -33.95 -14.21 25.34
N VAL A 27 -34.99 -13.91 26.14
CA VAL A 27 -36.26 -14.66 26.11
C VAL A 27 -37.43 -13.70 26.26
N ASP A 28 -38.38 -13.77 25.33
CA ASP A 28 -39.62 -13.01 25.44
C ASP A 28 -40.55 -13.62 26.51
N HIS A 29 -40.95 -12.80 27.48
CA HIS A 29 -41.83 -13.20 28.58
C HIS A 29 -43.25 -13.56 28.13
N ARG A 30 -43.75 -13.04 26.99
CA ARG A 30 -45.13 -13.30 26.53
C ARG A 30 -45.25 -14.58 25.72
N THR A 31 -44.23 -14.90 24.93
CA THR A 31 -44.26 -16.01 23.98
C THR A 31 -43.32 -17.15 24.35
N GLY A 32 -42.40 -16.92 25.29
CA GLY A 32 -41.31 -17.85 25.60
C GLY A 32 -40.27 -17.94 24.50
N ARG A 33 -40.34 -17.11 23.46
CA ARG A 33 -39.45 -17.22 22.29
C ARG A 33 -38.05 -16.72 22.63
N VAL A 34 -37.05 -17.51 22.29
CA VAL A 34 -35.65 -17.06 22.39
C VAL A 34 -35.36 -16.02 21.31
N HIS A 35 -34.85 -14.87 21.73
CA HIS A 35 -34.46 -13.82 20.80
C HIS A 35 -33.26 -14.24 19.94
N ARG A 36 -33.23 -13.77 18.69
CA ARG A 36 -32.07 -13.97 17.80
C ARG A 36 -30.80 -13.24 18.27
N THR A 37 -30.92 -12.38 19.28
CA THR A 37 -29.80 -11.69 19.96
C THR A 37 -28.91 -12.64 20.75
N LEU A 38 -29.27 -13.92 20.90
CA LEU A 38 -28.35 -14.92 21.44
C LEU A 38 -27.16 -15.06 20.45
N PRO A 39 -25.91 -14.81 20.88
CA PRO A 39 -24.74 -14.77 19.97
C PRO A 39 -24.58 -16.02 19.10
N TYR A 40 -24.98 -17.18 19.62
CA TYR A 40 -24.91 -18.46 18.89
C TYR A 40 -25.97 -18.58 17.78
N LEU A 41 -27.11 -17.92 17.90
CA LEU A 41 -28.15 -17.86 16.86
C LEU A 41 -27.83 -16.80 15.80
N GLU A 42 -27.19 -15.70 16.19
CA GLU A 42 -26.72 -14.65 15.27
C GLU A 42 -25.60 -15.16 14.36
N GLY A 43 -24.63 -15.90 14.91
CA GLY A 43 -23.50 -16.47 14.17
C GLY A 43 -23.75 -17.84 13.51
N TRP A 44 -25.02 -18.24 13.31
CA TRP A 44 -25.36 -19.58 12.83
C TRP A 44 -24.78 -19.86 11.42
N SER A 45 -23.86 -20.81 11.31
CA SER A 45 -23.20 -21.19 10.05
C SER A 45 -22.91 -22.69 9.99
N VAL A 46 -23.24 -23.34 8.88
CA VAL A 46 -22.93 -24.77 8.66
C VAL A 46 -21.53 -24.87 8.06
N PRO A 47 -20.65 -25.79 8.50
CA PRO A 47 -20.87 -26.89 9.46
C PRO A 47 -20.52 -26.57 10.92
N ARG A 48 -20.21 -25.31 11.25
CA ARG A 48 -19.71 -24.90 12.57
C ARG A 48 -20.79 -24.90 13.66
N SER A 49 -22.03 -24.65 13.29
CA SER A 49 -23.18 -24.57 14.19
C SER A 49 -23.94 -25.89 14.23
N SER A 50 -24.24 -26.35 15.44
CA SER A 50 -25.01 -27.57 15.68
C SER A 50 -26.07 -27.33 16.75
N LEU A 51 -27.12 -28.16 16.76
CA LEU A 51 -28.13 -28.13 17.80
C LEU A 51 -27.52 -28.36 19.19
N ALA A 52 -26.51 -29.23 19.30
CA ALA A 52 -25.80 -29.48 20.54
C ALA A 52 -25.05 -28.23 21.05
N GLY A 53 -24.42 -27.46 20.15
CA GLY A 53 -23.79 -26.20 20.51
C GLY A 53 -24.79 -25.11 20.88
N LEU A 54 -25.96 -25.11 20.23
CA LEU A 54 -27.06 -24.21 20.58
C LEU A 54 -27.58 -24.47 22.00
N VAL A 55 -27.83 -25.74 22.36
CA VAL A 55 -28.25 -26.11 23.71
C VAL A 55 -27.20 -25.70 24.74
N ARG A 56 -25.91 -25.93 24.48
CA ARG A 56 -24.83 -25.48 25.38
C ARG A 56 -24.80 -23.96 25.56
N SER A 57 -24.97 -23.21 24.48
CA SER A 57 -25.02 -21.75 24.52
C SER A 57 -26.26 -21.24 25.29
N LEU A 58 -27.41 -21.88 25.11
CA LEU A 58 -28.63 -21.57 25.86
C LEU A 58 -28.43 -21.83 27.36
N VAL A 59 -27.90 -22.99 27.74
CA VAL A 59 -27.62 -23.31 29.14
C VAL A 59 -26.64 -22.31 29.76
N ALA A 60 -25.61 -21.88 29.04
CA ALA A 60 -24.68 -20.85 29.52
C ALA A 60 -25.38 -19.49 29.70
N ALA A 61 -26.15 -19.04 28.71
CA ALA A 61 -26.87 -17.77 28.76
C ALA A 61 -27.90 -17.74 29.89
N LEU A 62 -28.67 -18.81 30.07
CA LEU A 62 -29.70 -18.93 31.10
C LEU A 62 -29.13 -19.12 32.52
N ARG A 63 -27.86 -19.53 32.65
CA ARG A 63 -27.14 -19.50 33.93
C ARG A 63 -26.68 -18.10 34.30
N MET A 64 -26.27 -17.30 33.32
CA MET A 64 -25.85 -15.92 33.52
C MET A 64 -27.04 -15.00 33.81
N CYS A 65 -28.16 -15.23 33.12
CA CYS A 65 -29.42 -14.51 33.33
C CYS A 65 -30.51 -15.55 33.56
N HIS A 66 -30.96 -15.71 34.81
CA HIS A 66 -31.98 -16.70 35.13
C HIS A 66 -33.33 -16.25 34.55
N PRO A 67 -33.98 -17.07 33.69
CA PRO A 67 -35.18 -16.65 32.96
C PRO A 67 -36.46 -16.72 33.80
N LEU A 68 -36.42 -17.37 34.96
CA LEU A 68 -37.56 -17.47 35.86
C LEU A 68 -37.42 -16.44 36.97
N THR A 69 -38.50 -15.69 37.19
CA THR A 69 -38.66 -14.95 38.43
C THR A 69 -38.86 -16.00 39.51
N THR A 70 -37.82 -16.30 40.28
CA THR A 70 -38.05 -16.93 41.59
C THR A 70 -38.89 -15.94 42.37
N ALA A 71 -40.20 -16.18 42.43
CA ALA A 71 -40.98 -15.71 43.57
C ALA A 71 -40.15 -16.13 44.77
N SER A 72 -39.58 -15.13 45.45
CA SER A 72 -38.70 -15.30 46.59
C SER A 72 -39.20 -16.46 47.42
N PHE A 73 -38.37 -17.48 47.60
CA PHE A 73 -38.62 -18.49 48.61
C PHE A 73 -38.55 -17.75 49.95
N GLY A 74 -39.71 -17.32 50.44
CA GLY A 74 -39.89 -16.53 51.65
C GLY A 74 -39.90 -15.02 51.42
N PHE A 75 -41.03 -14.41 51.80
CA PHE A 75 -41.23 -12.98 52.07
C PHE A 75 -41.36 -12.01 50.88
N ALA A 76 -42.49 -12.10 50.16
CA ALA A 76 -43.22 -10.90 49.77
C ALA A 76 -44.72 -11.19 49.52
N ALA A 77 -45.57 -10.42 50.22
CA ALA A 77 -46.92 -10.04 49.83
C ALA A 77 -48.02 -11.12 49.78
N GLY A 78 -48.33 -11.69 50.95
CA GLY A 78 -49.70 -12.07 51.30
C GLY A 78 -50.19 -11.14 52.40
N ASP A 79 -51.39 -10.57 52.21
CA ASP A 79 -52.18 -9.74 53.13
C ASP A 79 -51.79 -8.28 53.36
N ALA A 80 -52.27 -7.46 52.42
CA ALA A 80 -52.93 -6.23 52.79
C ALA A 80 -54.21 -6.56 53.60
N ARG A 81 -54.11 -6.37 54.92
CA ARG A 81 -55.12 -6.35 56.00
C ARG A 81 -54.89 -7.46 57.03
N THR A 82 -54.81 -7.02 58.28
CA THR A 82 -54.84 -7.80 59.53
C THR A 82 -53.47 -8.30 60.00
N THR A 83 -52.68 -7.44 60.64
CA THR A 83 -52.56 -7.36 62.12
C THR A 83 -51.45 -6.37 62.46
N ARG A 84 -51.85 -5.25 63.06
CA ARG A 84 -50.99 -4.36 63.82
C ARG A 84 -50.77 -5.06 65.17
N ALA A 85 -49.81 -5.96 65.26
CA ALA A 85 -49.40 -6.62 66.50
C ALA A 85 -47.86 -6.64 66.55
N GLY A 86 -47.30 -6.11 67.63
CA GLY A 86 -45.95 -5.56 67.71
C GLY A 86 -44.84 -6.49 67.23
N ALA A 87 -44.06 -6.01 66.26
CA ALA A 87 -42.70 -6.48 66.07
C ALA A 87 -41.92 -6.19 67.35
N THR A 88 -41.17 -7.17 67.86
CA THR A 88 -40.31 -6.93 69.01
C THR A 88 -39.21 -5.94 68.60
N PRO A 89 -38.77 -5.03 69.49
CA PRO A 89 -37.76 -4.00 69.16
C PRO A 89 -36.47 -4.60 68.56
N VAL A 90 -36.14 -5.84 68.93
CA VAL A 90 -34.99 -6.61 68.44
C VAL A 90 -35.11 -6.98 66.95
N GLU A 91 -36.31 -7.31 66.47
CA GLU A 91 -36.52 -7.66 65.06
C GLU A 91 -36.46 -6.43 64.16
N GLU A 92 -36.98 -5.29 64.62
CA GLU A 92 -36.86 -4.02 63.91
C GLU A 92 -35.40 -3.56 63.83
N GLU A 93 -34.64 -3.72 64.92
CA GLU A 93 -33.21 -3.38 64.95
C GLU A 93 -32.40 -4.29 64.03
N ARG A 94 -32.68 -5.60 63.98
CA ARG A 94 -32.08 -6.52 63.01
C ARG A 94 -32.39 -6.16 61.56
N ARG A 95 -33.62 -5.72 61.26
CA ARG A 95 -33.99 -5.25 59.91
C ARG A 95 -33.24 -3.97 59.54
N ARG A 96 -33.10 -3.02 60.48
CA ARG A 96 -32.32 -1.79 60.27
C ARG A 96 -30.85 -2.12 60.02
N MET A 97 -30.26 -2.99 60.84
CA MET A 97 -28.87 -3.43 60.68
C MET A 97 -28.66 -4.16 59.34
N HIS A 98 -29.57 -5.07 58.95
CA HIS A 98 -29.50 -5.73 57.65
C HIS A 98 -29.60 -4.74 56.49
N ALA A 99 -30.49 -3.75 56.57
CA ALA A 99 -30.62 -2.71 55.56
C ALA A 99 -29.33 -1.90 55.41
N VAL A 100 -28.69 -1.51 56.53
CA VAL A 100 -27.42 -0.79 56.53
C VAL A 100 -26.29 -1.63 55.91
N LEU A 101 -26.22 -2.92 56.24
CA LEU A 101 -25.19 -3.82 55.68
C LEU A 101 -25.38 -4.05 54.17
N VAL A 102 -26.62 -4.17 53.70
CA VAL A 102 -26.93 -4.30 52.28
C VAL A 102 -26.61 -3.01 51.52
N ASP A 103 -26.94 -1.85 52.08
CA ASP A 103 -26.63 -0.55 51.48
C ASP A 103 -25.12 -0.32 51.39
N GLU A 104 -24.37 -0.66 52.44
CA GLU A 104 -22.90 -0.57 52.44
C GLU A 104 -22.27 -1.50 51.39
N LEU A 105 -22.78 -2.73 51.25
CA LEU A 105 -22.32 -3.66 50.21
C LEU A 105 -22.65 -3.12 48.81
N ALA A 106 -23.87 -2.62 48.60
CA ALA A 106 -24.29 -2.04 47.33
C ALA A 106 -23.42 -0.83 46.96
N ALA A 107 -23.11 0.03 47.93
CA ALA A 107 -22.24 1.18 47.75
C ALA A 107 -20.80 0.76 47.39
N ARG A 108 -20.25 -0.27 48.05
CA ARG A 108 -18.92 -0.83 47.71
C ARG A 108 -18.89 -1.40 46.30
N LEU A 109 -19.85 -2.26 45.95
CA LEU A 109 -19.95 -2.82 44.61
C LEU A 109 -20.17 -1.75 43.55
N GLY A 110 -20.93 -0.70 43.87
CA GLY A 110 -21.12 0.46 42.99
C GLY A 110 -19.81 1.19 42.72
N ARG A 111 -18.97 1.39 43.75
CA ARG A 111 -17.62 1.98 43.63
C ARG A 111 -16.69 1.09 42.82
N ASP A 112 -16.62 -0.20 43.12
CA ASP A 112 -15.75 -1.15 42.41
C ASP A 112 -16.16 -1.27 40.94
N ALA A 113 -17.46 -1.33 40.65
CA ALA A 113 -17.97 -1.37 39.29
C ALA A 113 -17.70 -0.06 38.54
N ALA A 114 -17.77 1.10 39.21
CA ALA A 114 -17.40 2.38 38.62
C ALA A 114 -15.90 2.47 38.31
N ALA A 115 -15.05 2.01 39.23
CA ALA A 115 -13.60 1.96 39.03
C ALA A 115 -13.23 1.02 37.88
N PHE A 116 -13.83 -0.17 37.81
CA PHE A 116 -13.62 -1.11 36.71
C PHE A 116 -14.05 -0.52 35.36
N ARG A 117 -15.23 0.12 35.29
CA ARG A 117 -15.68 0.79 34.05
C ARG A 117 -14.72 1.89 33.63
N GLY A 118 -14.22 2.70 34.57
CA GLY A 118 -13.22 3.73 34.27
C GLY A 118 -11.96 3.16 33.63
N GLY A 119 -11.41 2.07 34.18
CA GLY A 119 -10.25 1.40 33.59
C GLY A 119 -10.53 0.82 32.19
N VAL A 120 -11.71 0.21 31.99
CA VAL A 120 -12.12 -0.29 30.67
C VAL A 120 -12.25 0.85 29.66
N ASP A 121 -12.82 1.99 30.05
CA ASP A 121 -12.95 3.15 29.17
C ASP A 121 -11.58 3.72 28.79
N GLU A 122 -10.65 3.82 29.76
CA GLU A 122 -9.25 4.21 29.50
C GLU A 122 -8.56 3.27 28.51
N ASP A 123 -8.72 1.95 28.69
CA ASP A 123 -8.17 0.94 27.78
C ASP A 123 -8.78 1.04 26.38
N ILE A 124 -10.10 1.25 26.27
CA ILE A 124 -10.79 1.46 24.99
C ILE A 124 -10.24 2.71 24.29
N HIS A 125 -10.01 3.80 25.04
CA HIS A 125 -9.41 5.02 24.49
C HIS A 125 -7.97 4.80 24.03
N ALA A 126 -7.15 4.09 24.80
CA ALA A 126 -5.78 3.76 24.43
C ALA A 126 -5.72 2.89 23.17
N MET A 127 -6.52 1.81 23.12
CA MET A 127 -6.57 0.91 21.97
C MET A 127 -7.14 1.60 20.72
N SER A 128 -8.17 2.42 20.85
CA SER A 128 -8.75 3.14 19.72
C SER A 128 -7.76 4.17 19.13
N SER A 129 -6.99 4.87 19.98
CA SER A 129 -5.90 5.73 19.55
C SER A 129 -4.84 4.95 18.76
N MET A 130 -4.41 3.79 19.29
CA MET A 130 -3.46 2.92 18.59
C MET A 130 -4.01 2.43 17.24
N GLN A 131 -5.27 2.02 17.20
CA GLN A 131 -5.96 1.61 15.97
C GLN A 131 -6.05 2.74 14.94
N ALA A 132 -6.33 3.97 15.38
CA ALA A 132 -6.37 5.14 14.51
C ALA A 132 -4.98 5.41 13.89
N GLY A 133 -3.91 5.28 14.67
CA GLY A 133 -2.53 5.39 14.18
C GLY A 133 -2.19 4.31 13.15
N LEU A 134 -2.57 3.05 13.41
CA LEU A 134 -2.36 1.95 12.49
C LEU A 134 -3.13 2.13 11.17
N ARG A 135 -4.38 2.58 11.24
CA ARG A 135 -5.18 2.90 10.04
C ARG A 135 -4.54 4.01 9.21
N THR A 136 -4.13 5.10 9.86
CA THR A 136 -3.46 6.22 9.19
C THR A 136 -2.19 5.77 8.46
N ARG A 137 -1.37 4.92 9.11
CA ARG A 137 -0.18 4.34 8.49
C ARG A 137 -0.51 3.36 7.36
N GLY A 138 -1.56 2.55 7.53
CA GLY A 138 -2.07 1.65 6.50
C GLY A 138 -2.50 2.42 5.25
N ASP A 139 -3.25 3.50 5.42
CA ASP A 139 -3.69 4.35 4.33
C ASP A 139 -2.51 5.06 3.64
N ALA A 140 -1.53 5.52 4.42
CA ALA A 140 -0.30 6.12 3.87
C ALA A 140 0.52 5.11 3.05
N MET A 141 0.67 3.88 3.55
CA MET A 141 1.34 2.81 2.81
C MET A 141 0.56 2.43 1.55
N GLY A 142 -0.77 2.33 1.63
CA GLY A 142 -1.62 2.04 0.47
C GLY A 142 -1.48 3.10 -0.63
N ARG A 143 -1.44 4.38 -0.25
CA ARG A 143 -1.14 5.47 -1.20
C ARG A 143 0.25 5.32 -1.82
N ALA A 144 1.28 5.11 -1.02
CA ALA A 144 2.65 4.96 -1.50
C ALA A 144 2.80 3.77 -2.48
N VAL A 145 2.15 2.64 -2.21
CA VAL A 145 2.16 1.48 -3.12
C VAL A 145 1.50 1.82 -4.45
N ARG A 146 0.32 2.47 -4.43
CA ARG A 146 -0.35 2.89 -5.66
C ARG A 146 0.50 3.86 -6.47
N ASP A 147 1.11 4.85 -5.83
CA ASP A 147 1.95 5.83 -6.51
C ASP A 147 3.20 5.15 -7.14
N LEU A 148 3.79 4.15 -6.46
CA LEU A 148 4.88 3.34 -7.00
C LEU A 148 4.43 2.48 -8.20
N GLU A 149 3.23 1.91 -8.16
CA GLU A 149 2.67 1.16 -9.28
C GLU A 149 2.44 2.06 -10.51
N GLU A 150 1.92 3.27 -10.29
CA GLU A 150 1.73 4.27 -11.34
C GLU A 150 3.08 4.66 -11.97
N GLU A 151 4.10 4.96 -11.16
CA GLU A 151 5.45 5.26 -11.67
C GLU A 151 6.10 4.06 -12.37
N ARG A 152 5.91 2.84 -11.86
CA ARG A 152 6.37 1.61 -12.52
C ARG A 152 5.75 1.47 -13.92
N THR A 153 4.43 1.64 -14.05
CA THR A 153 3.76 1.55 -15.36
C THR A 153 4.20 2.68 -16.31
N ARG A 154 4.49 3.87 -15.76
CA ARG A 154 5.00 5.01 -16.52
C ARG A 154 6.39 4.75 -17.08
N LEU A 155 7.28 4.22 -16.25
CA LEU A 155 8.64 3.85 -16.66
C LEU A 155 8.61 2.74 -17.71
N GLU A 156 7.77 1.71 -17.55
CA GLU A 156 7.62 0.65 -18.56
C GLU A 156 7.17 1.20 -19.92
N ARG A 157 6.20 2.13 -19.92
CA ARG A 157 5.76 2.84 -21.14
C ARG A 157 6.88 3.68 -21.75
N ALA A 158 7.69 4.35 -20.93
CA ALA A 158 8.82 5.14 -21.42
C ALA A 158 9.92 4.26 -22.04
N VAL A 159 10.25 3.14 -21.39
CA VAL A 159 11.25 2.18 -21.88
C VAL A 159 10.81 1.55 -23.20
N THR A 160 9.56 1.10 -23.29
CA THR A 160 9.01 0.52 -24.53
C THR A 160 9.02 1.53 -25.69
N ALA A 161 8.65 2.79 -25.42
CA ALA A 161 8.74 3.87 -26.41
C ALA A 161 10.18 4.14 -26.86
N SER A 162 11.14 4.17 -25.92
CA SER A 162 12.56 4.37 -26.22
C SER A 162 13.13 3.23 -27.07
N LEU A 163 12.81 1.98 -26.74
CA LEU A 163 13.20 0.81 -27.54
C LEU A 163 12.60 0.85 -28.95
N ALA A 164 11.33 1.26 -29.08
CA ALA A 164 10.70 1.45 -30.38
C ALA A 164 11.39 2.54 -31.21
N HIS A 165 11.77 3.67 -30.59
CA HIS A 165 12.53 4.73 -31.25
C HIS A 165 13.92 4.25 -31.68
N ARG A 166 14.64 3.53 -30.80
CA ARG A 166 15.92 2.89 -31.12
C ARG A 166 15.81 1.95 -32.32
N GLY A 167 14.75 1.13 -32.37
CA GLY A 167 14.50 0.24 -33.50
C GLY A 167 14.32 0.99 -34.82
N LYS A 168 13.58 2.12 -34.81
CA LYS A 168 13.42 2.98 -35.99
C LYS A 168 14.75 3.60 -36.44
N LEU A 169 15.57 4.08 -35.50
CA LEU A 169 16.88 4.64 -35.80
C LEU A 169 17.82 3.59 -36.40
N LEU A 170 17.84 2.37 -35.83
CA LEU A 170 18.64 1.27 -36.38
C LEU A 170 18.17 0.87 -37.78
N ALA A 171 16.86 0.77 -38.01
CA ALA A 171 16.32 0.48 -39.34
C ALA A 171 16.70 1.57 -40.35
N TRP A 172 16.63 2.84 -39.94
CA TRP A 172 17.08 3.96 -40.77
C TRP A 172 18.58 3.87 -41.07
N LEU A 173 19.42 3.63 -40.05
CA LEU A 173 20.88 3.48 -40.21
C LEU A 173 21.24 2.34 -41.15
N HIS A 174 20.61 1.18 -41.04
CA HIS A 174 20.85 0.07 -41.98
C HIS A 174 20.45 0.43 -43.41
N LYS A 175 19.43 1.27 -43.60
CA LYS A 175 19.00 1.73 -44.91
C LYS A 175 19.96 2.79 -45.50
N THR A 176 20.52 3.65 -44.66
CA THR A 176 21.40 4.76 -45.08
C THR A 176 22.88 4.41 -45.07
N SER A 177 23.27 3.33 -44.39
CA SER A 177 24.60 2.74 -44.43
C SER A 177 24.57 1.48 -45.31
N PRO A 178 24.56 1.60 -46.65
CA PRO A 178 24.91 0.45 -47.48
C PRO A 178 26.28 -0.07 -47.03
N ALA A 179 26.48 -1.39 -47.11
CA ALA A 179 27.80 -1.96 -46.88
C ALA A 179 28.82 -1.21 -47.75
N PRO A 180 29.98 -0.78 -47.21
CA PRO A 180 30.98 -0.13 -48.03
C PRO A 180 31.41 -1.13 -49.09
N ASP A 181 31.08 -0.85 -50.35
CA ASP A 181 31.68 -1.58 -51.46
C ASP A 181 33.20 -1.35 -51.33
N PRO A 182 34.02 -2.39 -51.10
CA PRO A 182 35.45 -2.23 -50.83
C PRO A 182 36.24 -1.70 -52.05
N GLY A 183 35.55 -1.39 -53.16
CA GLY A 183 36.13 -0.81 -54.38
C GLY A 183 35.62 0.58 -54.75
N VAL A 184 34.67 1.16 -54.00
CA VAL A 184 34.18 2.53 -54.26
C VAL A 184 34.86 3.47 -53.28
N ALA A 185 36.04 3.98 -53.66
CA ALA A 185 36.53 5.23 -53.09
C ALA A 185 35.36 6.22 -53.13
N LEU A 186 35.02 6.85 -52.00
CA LEU A 186 33.95 7.85 -51.93
C LEU A 186 34.22 8.92 -52.99
N ALA A 187 33.66 8.74 -54.17
CA ALA A 187 33.61 9.79 -55.17
C ALA A 187 32.77 10.89 -54.53
N PRO A 188 33.20 12.16 -54.56
CA PRO A 188 32.40 13.26 -54.06
C PRO A 188 31.11 13.33 -54.88
N HIS A 189 30.04 12.70 -54.40
CA HIS A 189 28.73 12.74 -55.03
C HIS A 189 28.08 14.14 -54.93
N ALA A 190 28.81 15.13 -54.39
CA ALA A 190 28.39 16.50 -54.24
C ALA A 190 29.29 17.49 -55.01
N ALA A 191 29.72 17.14 -56.23
CA ALA A 191 30.29 18.12 -57.16
C ALA A 191 30.07 17.77 -58.64
N ALA A 192 29.00 17.05 -58.98
CA ALA A 192 28.59 16.88 -60.37
C ALA A 192 27.86 18.15 -60.85
N GLY A 193 28.60 19.25 -61.01
CA GLY A 193 28.02 20.52 -61.45
C GLY A 193 28.93 21.45 -62.26
N ARG A 194 30.26 21.25 -62.27
CA ARG A 194 31.15 22.08 -63.10
C ARG A 194 32.48 21.34 -63.35
N GLY A 195 32.94 21.37 -64.60
CA GLY A 195 33.99 20.49 -65.14
C GLY A 195 35.38 20.52 -64.47
N ASP A 196 35.63 21.45 -63.54
CA ASP A 196 36.93 21.64 -62.88
C ASP A 196 36.91 21.40 -61.36
N ALA A 197 35.73 21.14 -60.77
CA ALA A 197 35.57 20.90 -59.33
C ALA A 197 36.47 19.79 -58.74
N PRO A 198 36.65 18.61 -59.38
CA PRO A 198 37.54 17.59 -58.83
C PRO A 198 39.02 18.01 -58.86
N ARG A 199 39.47 18.69 -59.92
CA ARG A 199 40.86 19.19 -60.01
C ARG A 199 41.13 20.30 -59.00
N TRP A 200 40.15 21.18 -58.79
CA TRP A 200 40.23 22.19 -57.73
C TRP A 200 40.36 21.55 -56.35
N LEU A 201 39.53 20.53 -56.06
CA LEU A 201 39.59 19.80 -54.79
C LEU A 201 40.92 19.09 -54.57
N GLU A 202 41.44 18.40 -55.58
CA GLU A 202 42.76 17.75 -55.52
C GLU A 202 43.87 18.76 -55.28
N SER A 203 43.83 19.90 -55.96
CA SER A 203 44.81 20.98 -55.76
C SER A 203 44.71 21.60 -54.36
N LYS A 204 43.50 21.78 -53.83
CA LYS A 204 43.29 22.30 -52.47
C LYS A 204 43.69 21.29 -51.39
N ALA A 205 43.45 20.00 -51.63
CA ALA A 205 43.89 18.94 -50.74
C ALA A 205 45.42 18.85 -50.70
N ALA A 206 46.09 18.97 -51.85
CA ALA A 206 47.55 18.97 -51.93
C ALA A 206 48.19 20.20 -51.26
N GLU A 207 47.55 21.38 -51.36
CA GLU A 207 47.95 22.57 -50.61
C GLU A 207 47.94 22.33 -49.09
N LEU A 208 46.83 21.81 -48.56
CA LEU A 208 46.69 21.53 -47.12
C LEU A 208 47.62 20.41 -46.65
N ALA A 209 47.84 19.38 -47.47
CA ALA A 209 48.78 18.30 -47.15
C ALA A 209 50.23 18.81 -47.08
N ALA A 210 50.60 19.83 -47.85
CA ALA A 210 51.92 20.46 -47.77
C ALA A 210 52.09 21.22 -46.45
N ASP A 211 51.06 21.90 -45.94
CA ASP A 211 51.07 22.54 -44.61
C ASP A 211 51.26 21.51 -43.50
N ASP A 212 50.50 20.40 -43.52
CA ASP A 212 50.65 19.29 -42.56
C ASP A 212 52.06 18.67 -42.62
N ALA A 213 52.64 18.56 -43.81
CA ALA A 213 54.00 18.08 -44.00
C ALA A 213 55.04 19.04 -43.40
N ILE A 214 54.84 20.36 -43.51
CA ILE A 214 55.72 21.36 -42.88
C ILE A 214 55.61 21.28 -41.35
N ASP A 215 54.39 21.16 -40.81
CA ASP A 215 54.16 21.03 -39.37
C ASP A 215 54.75 19.74 -38.77
N THR A 216 54.69 18.62 -39.51
CA THR A 216 55.34 17.37 -39.09
C THR A 216 56.86 17.47 -39.14
N LEU A 217 57.44 18.11 -40.16
CA LEU A 217 58.87 18.38 -40.23
C LEU A 217 59.35 19.30 -39.10
N GLY A 218 58.54 20.29 -38.71
CA GLY A 218 58.83 21.16 -37.57
C GLY A 218 58.95 20.37 -36.27
N ARG A 219 57.99 19.47 -36.01
CA ARG A 219 58.03 18.55 -34.87
C ARG A 219 59.24 17.60 -34.90
N ALA A 220 59.61 17.08 -36.08
CA ALA A 220 60.78 16.22 -36.23
C ALA A 220 62.11 16.95 -35.96
N LEU A 221 62.20 18.23 -36.29
CA LEU A 221 63.34 19.08 -35.95
C LEU A 221 63.43 19.31 -34.42
N GLU A 222 62.31 19.62 -33.78
CA GLU A 222 62.24 19.81 -32.31
C GLU A 222 62.64 18.54 -31.54
N ASN A 223 62.26 17.37 -32.05
CA ASN A 223 62.63 16.07 -31.48
C ASN A 223 64.08 15.65 -31.77
N GLY A 224 64.83 16.41 -32.59
CA GLY A 224 66.21 16.12 -32.96
C GLY A 224 66.39 15.02 -33.99
N GLU A 225 65.30 14.56 -34.63
CA GLU A 225 65.32 13.51 -35.67
C GLU A 225 65.83 14.03 -37.02
N LEU A 226 65.84 15.35 -37.20
CA LEU A 226 66.20 16.04 -38.43
C LEU A 226 67.22 17.15 -38.16
N SER A 227 68.23 17.27 -39.03
CA SER A 227 69.15 18.41 -38.95
C SER A 227 68.47 19.69 -39.46
N PHE A 228 68.85 20.84 -38.92
CA PHE A 228 68.32 22.14 -39.34
C PHE A 228 68.51 22.39 -40.85
N GLN A 229 69.65 21.99 -41.42
CA GLN A 229 69.93 22.16 -42.85
C GLN A 229 68.98 21.32 -43.72
N GLU A 230 68.68 20.10 -43.29
CA GLU A 230 67.74 19.22 -43.98
C GLU A 230 66.29 19.70 -43.86
N TYR A 231 65.91 20.23 -42.69
CA TYR A 231 64.60 20.85 -42.46
C TYR A 231 64.37 22.03 -43.43
N ILE A 232 65.29 23.00 -43.47
CA ILE A 232 65.16 24.17 -44.34
C ILE A 232 65.13 23.78 -45.82
N LYS A 233 65.89 22.75 -46.22
CA LYS A 233 65.86 22.24 -47.60
C LYS A 233 64.49 21.67 -47.97
N ARG A 234 63.90 20.84 -47.11
CA ARG A 234 62.59 20.21 -47.34
C ARG A 234 61.44 21.21 -47.30
N VAL A 235 61.44 22.13 -46.34
CA VAL A 235 60.42 23.19 -46.24
C VAL A 235 60.44 24.08 -47.47
N LYS A 236 61.61 24.44 -48.01
CA LYS A 236 61.70 25.23 -49.25
C LYS A 236 61.11 24.52 -50.48
N ILE A 237 61.28 23.20 -50.56
CA ILE A 237 60.71 22.39 -51.64
C ILE A 237 59.19 22.33 -51.49
N LEU A 238 58.70 22.00 -50.29
CA LEU A 238 57.27 21.91 -49.98
C LEU A 238 56.55 23.26 -50.16
N ALA A 239 57.13 24.36 -49.68
CA ALA A 239 56.55 25.70 -49.85
C ALA A 239 56.46 26.11 -51.33
N ARG A 240 57.43 25.68 -52.15
CA ARG A 240 57.37 25.89 -53.60
C ARG A 240 56.27 25.04 -54.24
N GLU A 241 56.10 23.78 -53.83
CA GLU A 241 55.02 22.91 -54.31
C GLU A 241 53.64 23.44 -53.90
N GLN A 242 53.49 23.89 -52.65
CA GLN A 242 52.30 24.54 -52.14
C GLN A 242 51.92 25.76 -52.96
N PHE A 243 52.89 26.60 -53.36
CA PHE A 243 52.63 27.74 -54.25
C PHE A 243 51.99 27.31 -55.59
N PHE A 244 52.47 26.21 -56.19
CA PHE A 244 51.87 25.69 -57.42
C PHE A 244 50.47 25.13 -57.19
N HIS A 245 50.23 24.49 -56.04
CA HIS A 245 48.90 24.01 -55.65
C HIS A 245 47.91 25.15 -55.38
N CYS A 246 48.32 26.23 -54.71
CA CYS A 246 47.49 27.43 -54.54
C CYS A 246 47.16 28.07 -55.89
N TYR A 247 48.14 28.16 -56.78
CA TYR A 247 47.95 28.75 -58.11
C TYR A 247 47.02 27.90 -58.99
N ALA A 248 47.20 26.57 -59.02
CA ALA A 248 46.33 25.67 -59.76
C ALA A 248 44.89 25.66 -59.22
N ALA A 249 44.71 25.76 -57.90
CA ALA A 249 43.39 25.93 -57.28
C ALA A 249 42.74 27.26 -57.70
N SER A 250 43.47 28.38 -57.68
CA SER A 250 42.93 29.69 -58.09
C SER A 250 42.52 29.79 -59.57
N LYS A 251 43.09 28.93 -60.43
CA LYS A 251 42.77 28.87 -61.86
C LYS A 251 41.61 27.94 -62.21
N SER A 252 41.21 27.09 -61.27
CA SER A 252 40.19 26.06 -61.46
C SER A 252 38.80 26.47 -60.90
N THR A 253 38.68 27.68 -60.35
CA THR A 253 37.42 28.33 -59.93
C THR A 253 36.84 29.19 -61.05
#